data_AF-A0A6S6SPV8-F1
#
_entry.id   AF-A0A6S6SPV8-F1
#
_cell.length_a   1.000
_cell.length_b   1.000
_cell.length_c   1.000
_cell.angle_alpha   90.00
_cell.angle_beta   90.00
_cell.angle_gamma   90.00
#
_symmetry.space_group_name_H-M   'P 1'
#
loop_
_entity.id
_entity.type
_entity.pdbx_description
1 polymer ?
#
loop_
_entity_poly.entity_id
_entity_poly.type
_entity_poly.pdbx_seq_one_letter_code
_entity_poly.pdbx_strand_id
1 'polypeptide(L)'
;MTEHFKHRCVQDLAWVIRSPPMISGFIAGTNWWGAEKFEQEYQTYRPQLQQLDENPAELEAALEKLKSHRLGHYFETLMAFWLQTTPGYELLLNQFPLRNQHTTLGEIDYLVRDLNTGKIIHIEVAVKFYLGKDGLNHMANWHGPGLKDRLDKKFDHLCSHQTQLSRKYPGLVPYDVDEYACIIKGRLFYPPDIKAETTFTHPNHLHGHWHNYSDNSAEHGINYSQLKKKDWLAPLEDMNKHQTKPLVTMPPEPACCVRHTEGKEQSRVFILPENFWANVQIHDLAAVPIQS
;
A
#
# COMPACT_ATOMS: atom_id res chain seq x y z
N MET A 1 -9.00 -13.08 18.11
CA MET A 1 -9.19 -13.97 16.95
C MET A 1 -9.14 -13.09 15.71
N THR A 2 -8.23 -13.31 14.79
CA THR A 2 -8.26 -12.65 13.48
C THR A 2 -9.51 -13.12 12.75
N GLU A 3 -10.44 -12.21 12.44
CA GLU A 3 -11.59 -12.54 11.62
C GLU A 3 -11.13 -12.95 10.22
N HIS A 4 -11.74 -14.04 9.73
CA HIS A 4 -11.50 -14.66 8.44
C HIS A 4 -12.66 -14.32 7.51
N PHE A 5 -12.37 -13.60 6.43
CA PHE A 5 -13.35 -13.25 5.40
C PHE A 5 -13.27 -14.25 4.24
N LYS A 6 -14.40 -14.70 3.71
CA LYS A 6 -14.47 -15.71 2.64
C LYS A 6 -14.09 -15.13 1.28
N HIS A 7 -14.48 -13.89 1.02
CA HIS A 7 -14.34 -13.27 -0.30
C HIS A 7 -13.06 -12.45 -0.42
N ARG A 8 -12.32 -12.63 -1.51
CA ARG A 8 -11.02 -11.98 -1.71
C ARG A 8 -11.11 -10.45 -1.70
N CYS A 9 -12.13 -9.89 -2.35
CA CYS A 9 -12.36 -8.46 -2.37
C CYS A 9 -12.62 -7.90 -0.96
N VAL A 10 -13.32 -8.64 -0.10
CA VAL A 10 -13.58 -8.25 1.30
C VAL A 10 -12.33 -8.37 2.16
N GLN A 11 -11.51 -9.41 1.96
CA GLN A 11 -10.18 -9.52 2.59
C GLN A 11 -9.30 -8.32 2.23
N ASP A 12 -9.27 -7.95 0.95
CA ASP A 12 -8.47 -6.82 0.46
C ASP A 12 -9.04 -5.48 0.98
N LEU A 13 -10.36 -5.29 1.05
CA LEU A 13 -10.99 -4.12 1.67
C LEU A 13 -10.65 -4.01 3.17
N ALA A 14 -10.78 -5.11 3.92
CA ALA A 14 -10.39 -5.17 5.31
C ALA A 14 -8.89 -4.85 5.50
N TRP A 15 -8.03 -5.33 4.59
CA TRP A 15 -6.61 -5.00 4.59
C TRP A 15 -6.37 -3.50 4.34
N VAL A 16 -7.10 -2.87 3.41
CA VAL A 16 -6.99 -1.42 3.15
C VAL A 16 -7.27 -0.62 4.41
N ILE A 17 -8.32 -0.99 5.15
CA ILE A 17 -8.77 -0.26 6.33
C ILE A 17 -7.88 -0.53 7.55
N ARG A 18 -7.47 -1.78 7.79
CA ARG A 18 -6.79 -2.17 9.04
C ARG A 18 -5.28 -2.31 8.97
N SER A 19 -4.69 -2.46 7.78
CA SER A 19 -3.26 -2.72 7.67
C SER A 19 -2.46 -1.57 8.30
N PRO A 20 -1.33 -1.84 8.97
CA PRO A 20 -0.50 -0.75 9.47
C PRO A 20 0.05 0.07 8.29
N PRO A 21 0.15 1.41 8.43
CA PRO A 21 0.77 2.24 7.42
C PRO A 21 2.27 1.94 7.30
N MET A 22 2.87 2.32 6.18
CA MET A 22 4.32 2.28 5.99
C MET A 22 5.01 3.39 6.78
N ILE A 23 4.41 4.60 6.79
CA ILE A 23 4.91 5.82 7.44
C ILE A 23 3.74 6.49 8.15
N SER A 24 3.98 7.05 9.33
CA SER A 24 2.98 7.76 10.15
C SER A 24 3.61 8.93 10.91
N GLY A 25 2.78 9.86 11.38
CA GLY A 25 3.22 11.02 12.17
C GLY A 25 2.64 12.33 11.63
N PHE A 26 3.20 13.46 12.04
CA PHE A 26 2.84 14.77 11.48
C PHE A 26 4.03 15.33 10.71
N ILE A 27 3.90 15.43 9.38
CA ILE A 27 5.02 15.75 8.48
C ILE A 27 4.53 16.80 7.49
N ALA A 28 5.28 17.90 7.36
CA ALA A 28 5.00 18.99 6.41
C ALA A 28 3.56 19.55 6.49
N GLY A 29 3.02 19.65 7.71
CA GLY A 29 1.66 20.16 7.94
C GLY A 29 0.56 19.16 7.59
N THR A 30 0.88 17.88 7.43
CA THR A 30 -0.03 16.81 7.02
C THR A 30 -0.03 15.71 8.08
N ASN A 31 -1.21 15.17 8.39
CA ASN A 31 -1.39 14.04 9.29
C ASN A 31 -1.20 12.72 8.52
N TRP A 32 -0.08 12.06 8.74
CA TRP A 32 0.19 10.72 8.19
C TRP A 32 -0.44 9.70 9.13
N TRP A 33 -1.61 9.18 8.74
CA TRP A 33 -2.45 8.37 9.61
C TRP A 33 -1.68 7.19 10.20
N GLY A 34 -1.73 7.06 11.52
CA GLY A 34 -1.09 5.98 12.28
C GLY A 34 -1.93 4.72 12.38
N ALA A 35 -1.34 3.64 12.91
CA ALA A 35 -2.04 2.36 13.06
C ALA A 35 -3.27 2.45 13.98
N GLU A 36 -3.25 3.28 15.02
CA GLU A 36 -4.38 3.47 15.94
C GLU A 36 -5.61 4.03 15.23
N LYS A 37 -5.41 5.02 14.34
CA LYS A 37 -6.46 5.57 13.48
C LYS A 37 -7.10 4.46 12.64
N PHE A 38 -6.28 3.66 11.96
CA PHE A 38 -6.77 2.55 11.12
C PHE A 38 -7.48 1.45 11.91
N GLU A 39 -7.03 1.15 13.13
CA GLU A 39 -7.72 0.22 14.02
C GLU A 39 -9.11 0.76 14.41
N GLN A 40 -9.23 2.04 14.75
CA GLN A 40 -10.52 2.67 15.05
C GLN A 40 -11.47 2.65 13.84
N GLU A 41 -10.97 2.99 12.64
CA GLU A 41 -11.74 2.93 11.41
C GLU A 41 -12.19 1.50 11.09
N TYR A 42 -11.32 0.51 11.30
CA TYR A 42 -11.66 -0.90 11.12
C TYR A 42 -12.75 -1.36 12.08
N GLN A 43 -12.66 -1.03 13.38
CA GLN A 43 -13.70 -1.39 14.34
C GLN A 43 -15.04 -0.74 14.00
N THR A 44 -15.01 0.51 13.52
CA THR A 44 -16.21 1.24 13.10
C THR A 44 -16.87 0.59 11.88
N TYR A 45 -16.07 0.11 10.92
CA TYR A 45 -16.56 -0.44 9.66
C TYR A 45 -16.74 -1.97 9.68
N ARG A 46 -16.36 -2.63 10.78
CA ARG A 46 -16.41 -4.09 10.93
C ARG A 46 -17.79 -4.71 10.66
N PRO A 47 -18.92 -4.14 11.13
CA PRO A 47 -20.25 -4.69 10.81
C PRO A 47 -20.54 -4.70 9.32
N GLN A 48 -20.15 -3.65 8.58
CA GLN A 48 -20.31 -3.58 7.13
C GLN A 48 -19.43 -4.60 6.41
N LEU A 49 -18.19 -4.83 6.88
CA LEU A 49 -17.34 -5.90 6.33
C LEU A 49 -17.98 -7.29 6.48
N GLN A 50 -18.63 -7.56 7.60
CA GLN A 50 -19.34 -8.84 7.82
C GLN A 50 -20.52 -8.98 6.84
N GLN A 51 -21.30 -7.93 6.64
CA GLN A 51 -22.40 -7.92 5.66
C GLN A 51 -21.89 -8.13 4.22
N LEU A 52 -20.79 -7.47 3.85
CA LEU A 52 -20.17 -7.64 2.54
C LEU A 52 -19.59 -9.04 2.35
N ASP A 53 -19.12 -9.70 3.40
CA ASP A 53 -18.63 -11.09 3.30
C ASP A 53 -19.78 -12.11 3.19
N GLU A 54 -21.00 -11.74 3.57
CA GLU A 54 -22.20 -12.54 3.28
C GLU A 54 -22.68 -12.31 1.84
N ASN A 55 -22.56 -11.08 1.33
CA ASN A 55 -22.93 -10.72 -0.05
C ASN A 55 -22.00 -9.63 -0.63
N PRO A 56 -20.95 -10.01 -1.39
CA PRO A 56 -19.95 -9.08 -1.88
C PRO A 56 -20.36 -8.34 -3.16
N ALA A 57 -21.58 -8.55 -3.67
CA ALA A 57 -21.99 -8.13 -5.00
C ALA A 57 -21.80 -6.63 -5.27
N GLU A 58 -22.04 -5.77 -4.28
CA GLU A 58 -21.84 -4.32 -4.43
C GLU A 58 -20.35 -3.95 -4.58
N LEU A 59 -19.50 -4.57 -3.78
CA LEU A 59 -18.05 -4.37 -3.83
C LEU A 59 -17.47 -4.94 -5.15
N GLU A 60 -17.93 -6.12 -5.57
CA GLU A 60 -17.54 -6.71 -6.85
C GLU A 60 -17.94 -5.82 -8.03
N ALA A 61 -19.18 -5.31 -8.03
CA ALA A 61 -19.66 -4.40 -9.07
C ALA A 61 -18.88 -3.07 -9.11
N ALA A 62 -18.39 -2.58 -7.97
CA ALA A 62 -17.49 -1.42 -7.94
C ALA A 62 -16.13 -1.74 -8.58
N LEU A 63 -15.55 -2.91 -8.26
CA LEU A 63 -14.27 -3.37 -8.78
C LEU A 63 -14.31 -3.73 -10.27
N GLU A 64 -15.43 -4.22 -10.80
CA GLU A 64 -15.60 -4.55 -12.22
C GLU A 64 -15.56 -3.32 -13.14
N LYS A 65 -15.85 -2.12 -12.61
CA LYS A 65 -15.79 -0.86 -13.37
C LYS A 65 -14.37 -0.37 -13.63
N LEU A 66 -13.36 -1.02 -13.05
CA LEU A 66 -11.96 -0.68 -13.23
C LEU A 66 -11.53 -0.84 -14.70
N LYS A 67 -11.15 0.28 -15.34
CA LYS A 67 -10.57 0.28 -16.69
C LYS A 67 -9.13 -0.26 -16.72
N SER A 68 -8.48 -0.34 -15.57
CA SER A 68 -7.09 -0.76 -15.44
C SER A 68 -6.93 -1.72 -14.27
N HIS A 69 -6.31 -2.86 -14.55
CA HIS A 69 -5.99 -3.88 -13.54
C HIS A 69 -4.67 -3.59 -12.81
N ARG A 70 -4.15 -2.36 -12.88
CA ARG A 70 -3.00 -1.95 -12.07
C ARG A 70 -3.41 -1.89 -10.60
N LEU A 71 -2.53 -2.39 -9.74
CA LEU A 71 -2.78 -2.51 -8.30
C LEU A 71 -3.11 -1.16 -7.62
N GLY A 72 -2.55 -0.05 -8.10
CA GLY A 72 -2.86 1.29 -7.60
C GLY A 72 -4.34 1.63 -7.75
N HIS A 73 -4.89 1.51 -8.96
CA HIS A 73 -6.31 1.77 -9.21
C HIS A 73 -7.24 0.82 -8.45
N TYR A 74 -6.83 -0.45 -8.29
CA TYR A 74 -7.55 -1.40 -7.45
C TYR A 74 -7.63 -0.91 -6.00
N PHE A 75 -6.50 -0.50 -5.43
CA PHE A 75 -6.42 0.06 -4.08
C PHE A 75 -7.22 1.36 -3.92
N GLU A 76 -7.12 2.29 -4.88
CA GLU A 76 -7.91 3.54 -4.91
C GLU A 76 -9.42 3.26 -4.95
N THR A 77 -9.85 2.22 -5.68
CA THR A 77 -11.27 1.84 -5.73
C THR A 77 -11.75 1.27 -4.40
N LEU A 78 -10.93 0.46 -3.72
CA LEU A 78 -11.24 -0.03 -2.38
C LEU A 78 -11.31 1.11 -1.35
N MET A 79 -10.37 2.07 -1.42
CA MET A 79 -10.39 3.28 -0.60
C MET A 79 -11.67 4.10 -0.84
N ALA A 80 -12.03 4.34 -2.11
CA ALA A 80 -13.24 5.08 -2.47
C ALA A 80 -14.50 4.38 -1.94
N PHE A 81 -14.59 3.06 -2.13
CA PHE A 81 -15.71 2.25 -1.63
C PHE A 81 -15.85 2.36 -0.12
N TRP A 82 -14.74 2.22 0.62
CA TRP A 82 -14.74 2.39 2.08
C TRP A 82 -15.18 3.81 2.48
N LEU A 83 -14.58 4.85 1.90
CA LEU A 83 -14.91 6.24 2.24
C LEU A 83 -16.35 6.63 1.88
N GLN A 84 -16.94 5.98 0.87
CA GLN A 84 -18.33 6.21 0.47
C GLN A 84 -19.35 5.54 1.41
N THR A 85 -18.97 4.42 2.04
CA THR A 85 -19.90 3.55 2.78
C THR A 85 -19.65 3.54 4.29
N THR A 86 -18.55 4.12 4.75
CA THR A 86 -18.24 4.24 6.17
C THR A 86 -19.16 5.28 6.85
N PRO A 87 -19.67 5.01 8.07
CA PRO A 87 -20.50 5.96 8.80
C PRO A 87 -19.71 7.16 9.35
N GLY A 88 -18.38 7.14 9.32
CA GLY A 88 -17.54 8.21 9.87
C GLY A 88 -17.29 9.38 8.90
N TYR A 89 -17.49 9.16 7.60
CA TYR A 89 -17.11 10.11 6.55
C TYR A 89 -18.21 10.29 5.51
N GLU A 90 -18.32 11.51 4.99
CA GLU A 90 -19.01 11.79 3.73
C GLU A 90 -17.97 12.06 2.64
N LEU A 91 -17.98 11.28 1.57
CA LEU A 91 -17.09 11.47 0.42
C LEU A 91 -17.57 12.63 -0.46
N LEU A 92 -16.82 13.73 -0.47
CA LEU A 92 -17.14 14.95 -1.21
C LEU A 92 -16.55 14.96 -2.63
N LEU A 93 -15.31 14.50 -2.77
CA LEU A 93 -14.62 14.35 -4.06
C LEU A 93 -13.83 13.05 -4.09
N ASN A 94 -13.72 12.44 -5.27
CA ASN A 94 -12.97 11.23 -5.54
C ASN A 94 -12.21 11.42 -6.87
N GLN A 95 -10.89 11.27 -6.85
CA GLN A 95 -10.00 11.39 -8.00
C GLN A 95 -10.26 12.67 -8.80
N PHE A 96 -10.24 13.82 -8.11
CA PHE A 96 -10.62 15.11 -8.68
C PHE A 96 -9.43 15.75 -9.40
N PRO A 97 -9.46 15.88 -10.74
CA PRO A 97 -8.36 16.49 -11.48
C PRO A 97 -8.34 18.00 -11.23
N LEU A 98 -7.25 18.48 -10.64
CA LEU A 98 -7.04 19.89 -10.38
C LEU A 98 -6.46 20.57 -11.64
N ARG A 99 -7.24 21.44 -12.28
CA ARG A 99 -6.86 22.09 -13.53
C ARG A 99 -6.86 23.61 -13.40
N ASN A 100 -5.81 24.24 -13.92
CA ASN A 100 -5.79 25.67 -14.17
C ASN A 100 -5.82 25.91 -15.68
N GLN A 101 -6.97 26.37 -16.19
CA GLN A 101 -7.23 26.50 -17.62
C GLN A 101 -6.97 25.17 -18.36
N HIS A 102 -5.98 25.14 -19.24
CA HIS A 102 -5.60 23.97 -20.05
C HIS A 102 -4.51 23.10 -19.40
N THR A 103 -4.04 23.45 -18.20
CA THR A 103 -2.96 22.73 -17.51
C THR A 103 -3.50 21.92 -16.34
N THR A 104 -3.26 20.61 -16.33
CA THR A 104 -3.49 19.77 -15.15
C THR A 104 -2.34 20.00 -14.17
N LEU A 105 -2.67 20.53 -13.00
CA LEU A 105 -1.73 20.79 -11.91
C LEU A 105 -1.46 19.52 -11.08
N GLY A 106 -2.43 18.63 -11.02
CA GLY A 106 -2.39 17.38 -10.28
C GLY A 106 -3.79 16.77 -10.17
N GLU A 107 -3.94 15.82 -9.27
CA GLU A 107 -5.20 15.19 -8.90
C GLU A 107 -5.29 15.17 -7.38
N ILE A 108 -6.45 15.48 -6.83
CA ILE A 108 -6.79 15.28 -5.43
C ILE A 108 -7.42 13.90 -5.31
N ASP A 109 -6.78 12.99 -4.58
CA ASP A 109 -7.28 11.62 -4.45
C ASP A 109 -8.66 11.61 -3.78
N TYR A 110 -8.81 12.22 -2.60
CA TYR A 110 -10.11 12.36 -1.93
C TYR A 110 -10.27 13.66 -1.15
N LEU A 111 -11.49 14.20 -1.15
CA LEU A 111 -11.96 15.09 -0.09
C LEU A 111 -13.09 14.40 0.66
N VAL A 112 -13.01 14.39 1.99
CA VAL A 112 -14.06 13.85 2.86
C VAL A 112 -14.46 14.86 3.91
N ARG A 113 -15.71 14.84 4.33
CA ARG A 113 -16.15 15.49 5.57
C ARG A 113 -16.13 14.47 6.70
N ASP A 114 -15.38 14.74 7.75
CA ASP A 114 -15.47 13.97 9.00
C ASP A 114 -16.80 14.30 9.69
N LEU A 115 -17.66 13.29 9.84
CA LEU A 115 -19.03 13.51 10.33
C LEU A 115 -19.09 13.74 11.86
N ASN A 116 -18.01 13.46 12.59
CA ASN A 116 -17.93 13.75 14.02
C ASN A 116 -17.52 15.21 14.29
N THR A 117 -16.65 15.76 13.44
CA THR A 117 -16.07 17.11 13.64
C THR A 117 -16.59 18.16 12.66
N GLY A 118 -17.21 17.75 11.56
CA GLY A 118 -17.66 18.61 10.46
C GLY A 118 -16.54 19.08 9.52
N LYS A 119 -15.28 18.78 9.84
CA LYS A 119 -14.10 19.24 9.10
C LYS A 119 -13.94 18.54 7.76
N ILE A 120 -13.44 19.27 6.77
CA ILE A 120 -13.12 18.76 5.44
C ILE A 120 -11.64 18.40 5.38
N ILE A 121 -11.38 17.13 5.07
CA ILE A 121 -10.04 16.53 5.04
C ILE A 121 -9.66 16.25 3.59
N HIS A 122 -8.52 16.78 3.16
CA HIS A 122 -7.85 16.36 1.93
C HIS A 122 -6.99 15.13 2.20
N ILE A 123 -7.31 14.00 1.56
CA ILE A 123 -6.60 12.74 1.74
C ILE A 123 -5.86 12.39 0.45
N GLU A 124 -4.55 12.16 0.55
CA GLU A 124 -3.70 11.58 -0.49
C GLU A 124 -3.31 10.15 -0.12
N VAL A 125 -3.30 9.24 -1.08
CA VAL A 125 -3.07 7.82 -0.82
C VAL A 125 -2.02 7.20 -1.74
N ALA A 126 -1.38 6.13 -1.27
CA ALA A 126 -0.53 5.29 -2.09
C ALA A 126 -0.47 3.87 -1.54
N VAL A 127 -0.37 2.90 -2.45
CA VAL A 127 0.06 1.54 -2.13
C VAL A 127 1.39 1.23 -2.81
N LYS A 128 2.40 0.84 -2.04
CA LYS A 128 3.77 0.68 -2.54
C LYS A 128 4.49 -0.55 -1.98
N PHE A 129 5.31 -1.14 -2.83
CA PHE A 129 6.12 -2.32 -2.52
C PHE A 129 7.55 -1.97 -2.86
N TYR A 130 8.44 -1.99 -1.87
CA TYR A 130 9.84 -1.62 -2.06
C TYR A 130 10.77 -2.73 -1.57
N LEU A 131 11.84 -2.95 -2.31
CA LEU A 131 12.93 -3.85 -2.00
C LEU A 131 14.10 -3.00 -1.48
N GLY A 132 14.55 -3.25 -0.26
CA GLY A 132 15.68 -2.54 0.35
C GLY A 132 17.01 -3.19 -0.03
N LYS A 133 18.01 -2.39 -0.39
CA LYS A 133 19.37 -2.88 -0.68
C LYS A 133 20.41 -2.00 0.01
N ASP A 134 21.08 -2.55 1.03
CA ASP A 134 22.12 -1.87 1.84
C ASP A 134 21.63 -0.56 2.49
N GLY A 135 22.30 -0.09 3.55
CA GLY A 135 21.97 1.20 4.19
C GLY A 135 20.47 1.44 4.43
N LEU A 136 19.76 0.47 5.02
CA LEU A 136 18.29 0.40 5.00
C LEU A 136 17.56 1.55 5.73
N ASN A 137 18.28 2.36 6.50
CA ASN A 137 17.76 3.60 7.08
C ASN A 137 17.65 4.75 6.07
N HIS A 138 18.17 4.59 4.85
CA HIS A 138 18.04 5.58 3.78
C HIS A 138 16.92 5.21 2.83
N MET A 139 15.86 6.03 2.77
CA MET A 139 14.73 5.83 1.84
C MET A 139 15.17 5.71 0.37
N ALA A 140 16.32 6.29 0.00
CA ALA A 140 16.88 6.22 -1.35
C ALA A 140 17.33 4.81 -1.78
N ASN A 141 17.57 3.91 -0.82
CA ASN A 141 17.98 2.52 -1.04
C ASN A 141 16.79 1.55 -1.12
N TRP A 142 15.56 2.08 -1.18
CA TRP A 142 14.32 1.31 -1.29
C TRP A 142 13.71 1.48 -2.68
N HIS A 143 13.75 0.39 -3.46
CA HIS A 143 13.41 0.39 -4.88
C HIS A 143 12.16 -0.43 -5.18
N GLY A 144 11.29 0.07 -6.06
CA GLY A 144 10.17 -0.73 -6.54
C GLY A 144 10.69 -1.96 -7.31
N PRO A 145 9.90 -3.05 -7.42
CA PRO A 145 10.34 -4.27 -8.12
C PRO A 145 10.76 -4.04 -9.58
N GLY A 146 10.24 -3.00 -10.23
CA GLY A 146 10.66 -2.62 -11.58
C GLY A 146 11.82 -1.63 -11.65
N LEU A 147 12.46 -1.29 -10.52
CA LEU A 147 13.57 -0.33 -10.34
C LEU A 147 13.33 1.12 -10.81
N LYS A 148 12.13 1.42 -11.33
CA LYS A 148 11.72 2.76 -11.78
C LYS A 148 11.21 3.66 -10.65
N ASP A 149 10.80 3.05 -9.54
CA ASP A 149 10.21 3.75 -8.39
C ASP A 149 11.19 3.70 -7.21
N ARG A 150 11.24 4.78 -6.43
CA ARG A 150 12.05 4.89 -5.21
C ARG A 150 11.23 5.50 -4.08
N LEU A 151 11.42 5.01 -2.86
CA LEU A 151 10.65 5.44 -1.71
C LEU A 151 10.89 6.92 -1.38
N ASP A 152 12.14 7.39 -1.40
CA ASP A 152 12.46 8.80 -1.11
C ASP A 152 11.76 9.76 -2.09
N LYS A 153 11.81 9.46 -3.39
CA LYS A 153 11.13 10.27 -4.41
C LYS A 153 9.62 10.29 -4.23
N LYS A 154 9.01 9.15 -3.87
CA LYS A 154 7.56 9.08 -3.61
C LYS A 154 7.20 9.84 -2.34
N PHE A 155 7.99 9.69 -1.28
CA PHE A 155 7.82 10.41 -0.03
C PHE A 155 7.93 11.93 -0.24
N ASP A 156 8.99 12.39 -0.89
CA ASP A 156 9.21 13.81 -1.19
C ASP A 156 8.09 14.40 -2.05
N HIS A 157 7.61 13.65 -3.04
CA HIS A 157 6.51 14.09 -3.89
C HIS A 157 5.17 14.21 -3.12
N LEU A 158 4.88 13.24 -2.23
CA LEU A 158 3.70 13.33 -1.37
C LEU A 158 3.79 14.53 -0.41
N CYS A 159 4.93 14.72 0.24
CA CYS A 159 5.18 15.79 1.20
C CYS A 159 5.13 17.19 0.55
N SER A 160 5.84 17.39 -0.57
CA SER A 160 6.09 18.72 -1.15
C SER A 160 5.08 19.13 -2.22
N HIS A 161 4.38 18.16 -2.82
CA HIS A 161 3.49 18.38 -3.95
C HIS A 161 2.05 17.94 -3.67
N GLN A 162 1.77 16.62 -3.64
CA GLN A 162 0.38 16.11 -3.67
C GLN A 162 -0.44 16.63 -2.49
N THR A 163 0.05 16.42 -1.26
CA THR A 163 -0.66 16.87 -0.04
C THR A 163 -0.81 18.40 0.05
N GLN A 164 -0.01 19.13 -0.72
CA GLN A 164 0.01 20.59 -0.75
C GLN A 164 -0.89 21.18 -1.85
N LEU A 165 -1.46 20.36 -2.74
CA LEU A 165 -2.20 20.83 -3.92
C LEU A 165 -3.38 21.75 -3.54
N SER A 166 -4.27 21.30 -2.66
CA SER A 166 -5.41 22.12 -2.23
C SER A 166 -5.02 23.31 -1.34
N ARG A 167 -3.84 23.29 -0.71
CA ARG A 167 -3.27 24.47 -0.01
C ARG A 167 -2.80 25.53 -1.00
N LYS A 168 -2.14 25.10 -2.08
CA LYS A 168 -1.54 26.00 -3.08
C LYS A 168 -2.60 26.60 -4.00
N TYR A 169 -3.70 25.89 -4.23
CA TYR A 169 -4.75 26.28 -5.17
C TYR A 169 -6.16 26.19 -4.56
N PRO A 170 -6.45 26.86 -3.43
CA PRO A 170 -7.73 26.74 -2.75
C PRO A 170 -8.91 27.16 -3.63
N GLY A 171 -8.73 28.17 -4.48
CA GLY A 171 -9.78 28.64 -5.41
C GLY A 171 -10.10 27.70 -6.58
N LEU A 172 -9.37 26.59 -6.74
CA LEU A 172 -9.65 25.55 -7.73
C LEU A 172 -10.33 24.31 -7.11
N VAL A 173 -10.51 24.31 -5.79
CA VAL A 173 -11.16 23.23 -5.05
C VAL A 173 -12.55 23.72 -4.62
N PRO A 174 -13.63 22.95 -4.83
CA PRO A 174 -14.99 23.40 -4.53
C PRO A 174 -15.34 23.48 -3.04
N TYR A 175 -14.40 23.16 -2.15
CA TYR A 175 -14.59 23.13 -0.70
C TYR A 175 -13.39 23.76 0.00
N ASP A 176 -13.65 24.44 1.12
CA ASP A 176 -12.60 24.89 2.03
C ASP A 176 -12.06 23.68 2.79
N VAL A 177 -10.75 23.44 2.68
CA VAL A 177 -10.08 22.30 3.31
C VAL A 177 -9.53 22.70 4.67
N ASP A 178 -9.94 21.99 5.71
CA ASP A 178 -9.52 22.21 7.10
C ASP A 178 -8.26 21.41 7.46
N GLU A 179 -8.21 20.15 7.02
CA GLU A 179 -7.18 19.17 7.40
C GLU A 179 -6.63 18.41 6.19
N TYR A 180 -5.47 17.80 6.41
CA TYR A 180 -4.69 17.15 5.36
C TYR A 180 -4.18 15.83 5.90
N ALA A 181 -4.39 14.77 5.14
CA ALA A 181 -3.99 13.44 5.49
C ALA A 181 -3.20 12.77 4.37
N CYS A 182 -2.25 11.93 4.75
CA CYS A 182 -1.55 11.07 3.82
C CYS A 182 -1.55 9.62 4.31
N ILE A 183 -1.79 8.70 3.38
CA ILE A 183 -1.85 7.27 3.67
C ILE A 183 -0.91 6.55 2.70
N ILE A 184 0.18 5.98 3.22
CA ILE A 184 0.99 5.03 2.45
C ILE A 184 0.82 3.63 3.05
N LYS A 185 0.25 2.72 2.28
CA LYS A 185 0.16 1.29 2.59
C LYS A 185 1.11 0.48 1.72
N GLY A 186 1.22 -0.81 2.02
CA GLY A 186 1.94 -1.78 1.20
C GLY A 186 2.93 -2.58 2.01
N ARG A 187 4.11 -2.88 1.46
CA ARG A 187 5.07 -3.77 2.12
C ARG A 187 6.52 -3.44 1.76
N LEU A 188 7.39 -3.50 2.75
CA LEU A 188 8.84 -3.41 2.57
C LEU A 188 9.48 -4.81 2.55
N PHE A 189 10.38 -5.08 1.62
CA PHE A 189 11.08 -6.35 1.52
C PHE A 189 12.55 -6.14 1.83
N TYR A 190 12.99 -6.78 2.89
CA TYR A 190 14.33 -6.67 3.43
C TYR A 190 15.25 -7.72 2.76
N PRO A 191 16.57 -7.49 2.75
CA PRO A 191 17.52 -8.55 2.39
C PRO A 191 17.31 -9.80 3.25
N PRO A 192 17.78 -10.97 2.79
CA PRO A 192 17.70 -12.20 3.58
C PRO A 192 18.42 -12.00 4.92
N ASP A 193 17.87 -12.59 5.98
CA ASP A 193 18.43 -12.63 7.33
C ASP A 193 18.62 -11.25 8.02
N ILE A 194 18.11 -10.18 7.42
CA ILE A 194 18.10 -8.84 8.02
C ILE A 194 16.78 -8.59 8.74
N LYS A 195 16.85 -8.11 9.98
CA LYS A 195 15.66 -7.70 10.74
C LYS A 195 14.97 -6.51 10.09
N ALA A 196 13.64 -6.51 10.14
CA ALA A 196 12.80 -5.48 9.55
C ALA A 196 12.72 -4.21 10.39
N GLU A 197 13.86 -3.55 10.59
CA GLU A 197 14.00 -2.35 11.41
C GLU A 197 14.51 -1.18 10.56
N THR A 198 13.77 -0.07 10.55
CA THR A 198 14.23 1.21 9.99
C THR A 198 13.78 2.37 10.87
N THR A 199 14.46 3.51 10.76
CA THR A 199 14.15 4.69 11.58
C THR A 199 12.98 5.54 11.06
N PHE A 200 12.51 5.31 9.83
CA PHE A 200 11.49 6.16 9.20
C PHE A 200 10.14 5.46 8.99
N THR A 201 10.06 4.14 9.22
CA THR A 201 8.81 3.39 9.06
C THR A 201 8.04 3.28 10.35
N HIS A 202 6.74 3.01 10.23
CA HIS A 202 5.94 2.60 11.38
C HIS A 202 6.50 1.29 11.97
N PRO A 203 6.60 1.12 13.30
CA PRO A 203 7.19 -0.08 13.92
C PRO A 203 6.57 -1.40 13.47
N ASN A 204 5.25 -1.40 13.25
CA ASN A 204 4.51 -2.58 12.78
C ASN A 204 4.27 -2.59 11.26
N HIS A 205 5.00 -1.81 10.47
CA HIS A 205 4.83 -1.79 9.01
C HIS A 205 4.91 -3.22 8.45
N LEU A 206 4.11 -3.51 7.44
CA LEU A 206 4.14 -4.82 6.83
C LEU A 206 5.47 -5.03 6.10
N HIS A 207 6.09 -6.18 6.32
CA HIS A 207 7.35 -6.52 5.67
C HIS A 207 7.43 -7.96 5.16
N GLY A 208 8.45 -8.24 4.37
CA GLY A 208 8.85 -9.56 3.87
C GLY A 208 10.34 -9.56 3.57
N HIS A 209 10.82 -10.57 2.85
CA HIS A 209 12.21 -10.64 2.40
C HIS A 209 12.31 -10.73 0.88
N TRP A 210 13.47 -10.46 0.32
CA TRP A 210 13.79 -10.87 -1.03
C TRP A 210 14.96 -11.85 -1.03
N HIS A 211 15.01 -12.71 -2.04
CA HIS A 211 16.12 -13.64 -2.31
C HIS A 211 16.48 -13.58 -3.79
N ASN A 212 17.76 -13.76 -4.10
CA ASN A 212 18.15 -14.08 -5.47
C ASN A 212 17.69 -15.50 -5.79
N TYR A 213 17.31 -15.75 -7.03
CA TYR A 213 17.07 -17.10 -7.50
C TYR A 213 18.36 -17.95 -7.37
N SER A 214 18.23 -19.20 -6.91
CA SER A 214 19.33 -20.15 -6.82
C SER A 214 18.90 -21.51 -7.37
N ASP A 215 19.71 -22.10 -8.25
CA ASP A 215 19.42 -23.39 -8.91
C ASP A 215 19.38 -24.60 -7.96
N ASN A 216 19.91 -24.46 -6.73
CA ASN A 216 19.89 -25.52 -5.70
C ASN A 216 18.49 -25.63 -5.06
N SER A 217 17.58 -26.22 -5.82
CA SER A 217 16.17 -26.48 -5.47
C SER A 217 15.96 -27.51 -4.35
N ALA A 218 17.00 -28.24 -3.92
CA ALA A 218 16.88 -29.37 -2.98
C ALA A 218 16.54 -28.99 -1.52
N GLU A 219 16.71 -27.73 -1.09
CA GLU A 219 16.29 -27.26 0.24
C GLU A 219 14.83 -26.77 0.30
N HIS A 220 14.11 -26.77 -0.84
CA HIS A 220 12.78 -26.16 -0.98
C HIS A 220 11.62 -27.08 -0.61
N GLY A 221 11.72 -27.82 0.51
CA GLY A 221 10.54 -28.38 1.20
C GLY A 221 9.50 -27.30 1.61
N ILE A 222 9.84 -26.04 1.34
CA ILE A 222 9.04 -24.83 1.41
C ILE A 222 8.54 -24.48 0.00
N ASN A 223 7.24 -24.63 -0.22
CA ASN A 223 6.62 -24.30 -1.50
C ASN A 223 6.53 -22.77 -1.67
N TYR A 224 7.24 -22.23 -2.67
CA TYR A 224 7.04 -20.85 -3.13
C TYR A 224 6.01 -20.82 -4.24
N SER A 225 5.00 -19.98 -4.06
CA SER A 225 3.89 -19.84 -4.98
C SER A 225 3.81 -18.40 -5.47
N GLN A 226 4.05 -18.18 -6.77
CA GLN A 226 4.02 -16.86 -7.37
C GLN A 226 2.60 -16.27 -7.36
N LEU A 227 2.50 -15.02 -6.91
CA LEU A 227 1.26 -14.26 -6.85
C LEU A 227 1.03 -13.47 -8.14
N LYS A 228 -0.23 -13.39 -8.56
CA LYS A 228 -0.64 -12.36 -9.50
C LYS A 228 -0.62 -11.00 -8.79
N LYS A 229 -0.38 -9.93 -9.55
CA LYS A 229 -0.22 -8.58 -8.99
C LYS A 229 -1.41 -8.09 -8.17
N LYS A 230 -2.63 -8.53 -8.51
CA LYS A 230 -3.86 -8.22 -7.75
C LYS A 230 -3.90 -8.86 -6.36
N ASP A 231 -3.15 -9.93 -6.13
CA ASP A 231 -3.17 -10.71 -4.88
C ASP A 231 -2.08 -10.23 -3.88
N TRP A 232 -1.49 -9.05 -4.12
CA TRP A 232 -0.37 -8.53 -3.31
C TRP A 232 -0.78 -7.84 -2.01
N LEU A 233 -2.06 -7.50 -1.83
CA LEU A 233 -2.56 -6.77 -0.65
C LEU A 233 -2.75 -7.71 0.57
N ALA A 234 -3.95 -8.26 0.75
CA ALA A 234 -4.26 -9.11 1.89
C ALA A 234 -3.54 -10.47 1.80
N PRO A 235 -3.13 -11.07 2.93
CA PRO A 235 -2.65 -12.46 2.98
C PRO A 235 -3.62 -13.43 2.29
N LEU A 236 -3.10 -14.53 1.76
CA LEU A 236 -3.91 -15.64 1.25
C LEU A 236 -4.22 -16.60 2.39
N GLU A 237 -5.49 -16.69 2.77
CA GLU A 237 -5.92 -17.56 3.87
C GLU A 237 -5.98 -19.04 3.48
N ASP A 238 -6.31 -19.33 2.21
CA ASP A 238 -6.35 -20.67 1.64
C ASP A 238 -5.68 -20.68 0.27
N MET A 239 -4.42 -21.12 0.23
CA MET A 239 -3.64 -21.16 -1.01
C MET A 239 -4.27 -22.04 -2.10
N ASN A 240 -5.10 -23.03 -1.75
CA ASN A 240 -5.71 -23.95 -2.72
C ASN A 240 -6.87 -23.32 -3.49
N LYS A 241 -7.51 -22.29 -2.92
CA LYS A 241 -8.57 -21.52 -3.59
C LYS A 241 -8.02 -20.48 -4.57
N HIS A 242 -6.72 -20.22 -4.53
CA HIS A 242 -6.08 -19.23 -5.38
C HIS A 242 -5.24 -19.90 -6.45
N GLN A 243 -5.35 -19.40 -7.68
CA GLN A 243 -4.49 -19.80 -8.81
C GLN A 243 -3.08 -19.23 -8.61
N THR A 244 -2.36 -19.77 -7.63
CA THR A 244 -0.93 -19.52 -7.49
C THR A 244 -0.17 -20.54 -8.33
N LYS A 245 0.96 -20.11 -8.90
CA LYS A 245 1.81 -21.00 -9.70
C LYS A 245 3.04 -21.33 -8.87
N PRO A 246 3.33 -22.62 -8.61
CA PRO A 246 4.59 -23.01 -8.03
C PRO A 246 5.74 -22.40 -8.82
N LEU A 247 6.68 -21.74 -8.14
CA LEU A 247 7.84 -21.15 -8.80
C LEU A 247 8.87 -22.25 -9.03
N VAL A 248 8.82 -22.87 -10.22
CA VAL A 248 9.68 -24.01 -10.59
C VAL A 248 10.90 -23.63 -11.42
N THR A 249 10.92 -22.43 -11.99
CA THR A 249 12.02 -21.90 -12.81
C THR A 249 12.34 -20.47 -12.41
N MET A 250 13.53 -20.00 -12.80
CA MET A 250 13.92 -18.60 -12.60
C MET A 250 12.89 -17.65 -13.22
N PRO A 251 12.37 -16.67 -12.45
CA PRO A 251 11.46 -15.69 -13.02
C PRO A 251 12.25 -14.67 -13.87
N PRO A 252 11.71 -14.19 -15.00
CA PRO A 252 12.39 -13.20 -15.85
C PRO A 252 12.42 -11.79 -15.25
N GLU A 253 11.54 -11.53 -14.28
CA GLU A 253 11.43 -10.27 -13.52
C GLU A 253 11.20 -10.62 -12.04
N PRO A 254 11.42 -9.68 -11.09
CA PRO A 254 11.12 -9.94 -9.68
C PRO A 254 9.70 -10.47 -9.45
N ALA A 255 9.61 -11.68 -8.90
CA ALA A 255 8.36 -12.36 -8.63
C ALA A 255 7.99 -12.22 -7.16
N CYS A 256 6.83 -11.60 -6.87
CA CYS A 256 6.25 -11.66 -5.54
C CYS A 256 5.62 -13.03 -5.33
N CYS A 257 6.05 -13.73 -4.29
CA CYS A 257 5.68 -15.08 -3.96
C CYS A 257 5.19 -15.17 -2.51
N VAL A 258 4.48 -16.26 -2.23
CA VAL A 258 4.17 -16.71 -0.89
C VAL A 258 5.05 -17.87 -0.53
N ARG A 259 5.63 -17.80 0.66
CA ARG A 259 6.12 -18.96 1.39
C ARG A 259 4.96 -19.57 2.15
N HIS A 260 4.62 -20.83 1.92
CA HIS A 260 3.51 -21.49 2.63
C HIS A 260 3.87 -22.85 3.21
N THR A 261 3.21 -23.18 4.31
CA THR A 261 3.26 -24.49 4.99
C THR A 261 1.83 -24.95 5.17
N GLU A 262 1.52 -26.19 4.78
CA GLU A 262 0.15 -26.76 4.87
C GLU A 262 -0.95 -25.88 4.25
N GLY A 263 -0.64 -25.21 3.13
CA GLY A 263 -1.58 -24.34 2.42
C GLY A 263 -1.87 -22.98 3.07
N LYS A 264 -1.16 -22.63 4.16
CA LYS A 264 -1.25 -21.31 4.81
C LYS A 264 -0.02 -20.46 4.52
N GLU A 265 -0.26 -19.19 4.19
CA GLU A 265 0.79 -18.20 4.03
C GLU A 265 1.57 -17.99 5.33
N GLN A 266 2.89 -18.14 5.24
CA GLN A 266 3.84 -17.87 6.32
C GLN A 266 4.51 -16.52 6.16
N SER A 267 4.86 -16.16 4.91
CA SER A 267 5.49 -14.87 4.60
C SER A 267 5.35 -14.52 3.13
N ARG A 268 5.40 -13.21 2.84
CA ARG A 268 5.60 -12.68 1.49
C ARG A 268 7.08 -12.59 1.19
N VAL A 269 7.47 -12.95 -0.03
CA VAL A 269 8.86 -12.93 -0.46
C VAL A 269 8.96 -12.46 -1.91
N PHE A 270 10.03 -11.75 -2.26
CA PHE A 270 10.39 -11.51 -3.66
C PHE A 270 11.52 -12.43 -4.09
N ILE A 271 11.33 -13.16 -5.19
CA ILE A 271 12.39 -13.91 -5.85
C ILE A 271 12.91 -13.07 -7.02
N LEU A 272 14.19 -12.73 -6.98
CA LEU A 272 14.84 -11.83 -7.92
C LEU A 272 15.58 -12.62 -9.00
N PRO A 273 15.55 -12.17 -10.28
CA PRO A 273 16.39 -12.75 -11.32
C PRO A 273 17.87 -12.49 -11.04
N GLU A 274 18.75 -13.23 -11.71
CA GLU A 274 20.18 -12.94 -11.70
C GLU A 274 20.48 -11.48 -12.07
N ASN A 275 21.50 -10.91 -11.44
CA ASN A 275 21.98 -9.55 -11.70
C ASN A 275 20.94 -8.44 -11.55
N PHE A 276 19.82 -8.69 -10.84
CA PHE A 276 18.76 -7.69 -10.62
C PHE A 276 19.31 -6.35 -10.11
N TRP A 277 20.30 -6.39 -9.22
CA TRP A 277 20.89 -5.20 -8.60
C TRP A 277 22.07 -4.59 -9.37
N ALA A 278 22.48 -5.14 -10.52
CA ALA A 278 23.75 -4.79 -11.18
C ALA A 278 23.89 -3.30 -11.56
N ASN A 279 22.77 -2.60 -11.79
CA ASN A 279 22.75 -1.19 -12.19
C ASN A 279 22.21 -0.25 -11.10
N VAL A 280 22.04 -0.74 -9.86
CA VAL A 280 21.50 0.06 -8.76
C VAL A 280 22.64 0.67 -7.95
N GLN A 281 22.71 2.00 -7.96
CA GLN A 281 23.63 2.75 -7.11
C GLN A 281 23.11 2.82 -5.67
N ILE A 282 23.98 2.53 -4.71
CA ILE A 282 23.68 2.67 -3.28
C ILE A 282 24.05 4.07 -2.81
N HIS A 283 23.17 4.65 -2.01
CA HIS A 283 23.41 5.93 -1.36
C HIS A 283 23.91 5.70 0.07
N ASP A 284 25.22 5.83 0.28
CA ASP A 284 25.85 5.98 1.59
C ASP A 284 25.96 7.47 1.90
N LEU A 285 24.93 8.05 2.50
CA LEU A 285 25.00 9.42 3.02
C LEU A 285 24.91 9.33 4.54
N ALA A 286 25.85 9.95 5.25
CA ALA A 286 25.74 10.10 6.70
C ALA A 286 24.33 10.59 7.06
N ALA A 287 23.64 9.88 7.95
CA ALA A 287 22.23 10.10 8.28
C ALA A 287 21.92 11.59 8.46
N VAL A 288 21.15 12.17 7.54
CA VAL A 288 20.57 13.50 7.76
C VAL A 288 19.40 13.29 8.73
N PRO A 289 19.42 13.88 9.94
CA PRO A 289 18.33 13.70 10.88
C PRO A 289 17.05 14.32 10.30
N ILE A 290 15.97 13.53 10.30
CA ILE A 290 14.62 14.04 10.07
C ILE A 290 14.34 14.98 11.25
N GLN A 291 14.27 16.29 10.98
CA GLN A 291 13.92 17.26 12.00
C GLN A 291 12.46 17.02 12.43
N SER A 292 12.31 16.82 13.75
CA SER A 292 11.07 16.67 14.51
C SER A 292 10.13 17.86 14.38
#